data_AF-A0A318H710-F1
#
_entry.id   AF-A0A318H710-F1
#
_cell.length_a   1.000
_cell.length_b   1.000
_cell.length_c   1.000
_cell.angle_alpha   90.00
_cell.angle_beta   90.00
_cell.angle_gamma   90.00
#
_symmetry.space_group_name_H-M   'P 1'
#
loop_
_entity.id
_entity.type
_entity.pdbx_description
1 polymer ?
#
loop_
_entity_poly.entity_id
_entity_poly.type
_entity_poly.pdbx_seq_one_letter_code
_entity_poly.pdbx_strand_id
1 'polypeptide(L)'
;MGTFVRPMVRFVVTGAAALAFVIAPPASAQPCYNGVLPWGPFIPSCTLPGPQGAKIPGSAPDANAIIACRNHPGCLSWYVNGP
;
A
#
# COMPACT_ATOMS: atom_id res chain seq x y z
N MET A 1 -20.31 -13.08 -46.70
CA MET A 1 -20.45 -13.29 -45.25
C MET A 1 -19.58 -12.30 -44.45
N GLY A 2 -19.76 -10.98 -44.58
CA GLY A 2 -18.81 -10.00 -43.99
C GLY A 2 -19.42 -8.76 -43.31
N THR A 3 -20.73 -8.54 -43.39
CA THR A 3 -21.37 -7.29 -42.97
C THR A 3 -21.92 -7.30 -41.53
N PHE A 4 -22.20 -8.47 -40.94
CA PHE A 4 -22.77 -8.59 -39.59
C PHE A 4 -21.74 -8.66 -38.45
N VAL A 5 -20.45 -8.86 -38.75
CA VAL A 5 -19.40 -9.03 -37.72
C VAL A 5 -19.08 -7.72 -37.01
N ARG A 6 -19.13 -6.59 -37.71
CA ARG A 6 -18.80 -5.25 -37.19
C ARG A 6 -19.71 -4.75 -36.05
N PRO A 7 -21.05 -4.81 -36.13
CA PRO A 7 -21.91 -4.38 -35.03
C PRO A 7 -21.77 -5.31 -33.82
N MET A 8 -21.63 -6.62 -34.04
CA MET A 8 -21.47 -7.60 -32.97
C MET A 8 -20.19 -7.39 -32.16
N VAL A 9 -19.07 -7.12 -32.83
CA VAL A 9 -17.79 -6.81 -32.16
C VAL A 9 -17.89 -5.54 -31.32
N ARG A 10 -18.61 -4.51 -31.80
CA ARG A 10 -18.81 -3.27 -31.03
C ARG A 10 -19.59 -3.50 -29.74
N PHE A 11 -20.65 -4.30 -29.78
CA PHE A 11 -21.44 -4.64 -28.58
C PHE A 11 -20.66 -5.48 -27.57
N VAL A 12 -19.82 -6.41 -28.04
CA VAL A 12 -18.98 -7.22 -27.16
C VAL A 12 -17.93 -6.36 -26.45
N VAL A 13 -17.30 -5.44 -27.17
CA VAL A 13 -16.27 -4.55 -26.60
C VAL A 13 -16.86 -3.57 -25.58
N THR A 14 -18.01 -2.95 -25.87
CA THR A 14 -18.67 -2.04 -24.92
C THR A 14 -19.22 -2.78 -23.70
N GLY A 15 -19.81 -3.96 -23.90
CA GLY A 15 -20.27 -4.81 -22.80
C GLY A 15 -19.12 -5.23 -21.87
N ALA A 16 -18.00 -5.67 -22.44
CA ALA A 16 -16.82 -6.06 -21.66
C ALA A 16 -16.21 -4.89 -20.87
N ALA A 17 -16.14 -3.69 -21.46
CA ALA A 17 -15.63 -2.50 -20.77
C ALA A 17 -16.52 -2.06 -19.60
N ALA A 18 -17.85 -2.12 -19.77
CA ALA A 18 -18.80 -1.80 -18.70
C ALA A 18 -18.71 -2.79 -17.54
N LEU A 19 -18.59 -4.08 -17.84
CA LEU A 19 -18.37 -5.12 -16.82
C LEU A 19 -17.08 -4.87 -16.06
N ALA A 20 -15.96 -4.59 -16.74
CA ALA A 20 -14.67 -4.31 -16.10
C ALA A 20 -14.73 -3.15 -15.08
N PHE A 21 -15.56 -2.13 -15.33
CA PHE A 21 -15.75 -1.01 -14.39
C PHE A 21 -16.55 -1.39 -13.13
N VAL A 22 -17.44 -2.37 -13.21
CA VAL A 22 -18.27 -2.83 -12.09
C VAL A 22 -17.51 -3.79 -11.17
N ILE A 23 -16.64 -4.63 -11.73
CA ILE A 23 -15.84 -5.60 -10.96
C ILE A 23 -14.50 -5.03 -10.45
N ALA A 24 -14.04 -3.89 -10.95
CA ALA A 24 -12.81 -3.29 -10.46
C ALA A 24 -13.00 -2.80 -9.01
N PRO A 25 -12.16 -3.24 -8.05
CA PRO A 25 -12.20 -2.68 -6.71
C PRO A 25 -11.87 -1.18 -6.76
N PRO A 26 -12.52 -0.33 -5.94
CA PRO A 26 -12.20 1.08 -5.89
C PRO A 26 -10.74 1.26 -5.48
N ALA A 27 -9.97 2.00 -6.27
CA ALA A 27 -8.60 2.37 -5.92
C ALA A 27 -8.64 3.37 -4.76
N SER A 28 -8.56 2.87 -3.53
CA SER A 28 -8.39 3.71 -2.35
C SER A 28 -6.91 4.09 -2.23
N ALA A 29 -6.58 5.36 -2.46
CA ALA A 29 -5.28 5.91 -2.08
C ALA A 29 -5.24 6.01 -0.54
N GLN A 30 -4.97 4.90 0.14
CA GLN A 30 -4.75 4.89 1.58
C GLN A 30 -3.45 5.67 1.87
N PRO A 31 -3.39 6.48 2.94
CA PRO A 31 -2.17 7.17 3.36
C PRO A 31 -1.09 6.21 3.92
N CYS A 32 -1.34 4.90 3.87
CA CYS A 32 -0.47 3.82 4.32
C CYS A 32 -0.31 2.78 3.19
N TYR A 33 0.76 1.98 3.24
CA TYR A 33 0.99 0.88 2.31
C TYR A 33 0.71 -0.46 2.99
N ASN A 34 0.41 -1.51 2.20
CA ASN A 34 0.21 -2.85 2.74
C ASN A 34 1.56 -3.56 2.88
N GLY A 35 1.97 -3.90 4.11
CA GLY A 35 3.23 -4.62 4.39
C GLY A 35 4.29 -3.80 5.12
N VAL A 36 5.57 -4.12 4.94
CA VAL A 36 6.71 -3.41 5.54
C VAL A 36 7.66 -2.88 4.46
N LEU A 37 8.04 -1.62 4.57
CA LEU A 37 9.00 -0.96 3.70
C LEU A 37 10.38 -1.03 4.35
N PRO A 38 11.32 -1.80 3.77
CA PRO A 38 12.67 -1.89 4.30
C PRO A 38 13.30 -0.50 4.39
N TRP A 39 13.97 -0.20 5.49
CA TRP A 39 14.65 1.08 5.74
C TRP A 39 13.76 2.31 5.85
N GLY A 40 12.44 2.16 5.79
CA GLY A 40 11.48 3.26 5.89
C GLY A 40 10.56 3.16 7.12
N PRO A 41 11.09 3.22 8.36
CA PRO A 41 10.27 2.98 9.55
C PRO A 41 9.21 4.08 9.79
N PHE A 42 9.39 5.26 9.19
CA PHE A 42 8.48 6.41 9.30
C PHE A 42 7.28 6.33 8.35
N ILE A 43 7.28 5.39 7.41
CA ILE A 43 6.19 5.26 6.46
C ILE A 43 5.15 4.30 7.08
N PRO A 44 3.87 4.73 7.19
CA PRO A 44 2.83 3.93 7.84
C PRO A 44 2.43 2.71 7.03
N SER A 45 2.36 1.58 7.73
CA SER A 45 1.78 0.34 7.25
C SER A 45 0.30 0.27 7.60
N CYS A 46 -0.52 -0.27 6.69
CA CYS A 46 -1.92 -0.54 6.98
C CYS A 46 -2.12 -1.84 7.77
N THR A 47 -1.11 -2.70 7.83
CA THR A 47 -1.20 -4.07 8.37
C THR A 47 -0.43 -4.22 9.67
N LEU A 48 0.50 -3.30 9.94
CA LEU A 48 1.31 -3.30 11.15
C LEU A 48 1.12 -1.98 11.92
N PRO A 49 1.08 -2.04 13.26
CA PRO A 49 1.09 -0.83 14.06
C PRO A 49 2.36 -0.01 13.81
N GLY A 50 2.17 1.28 13.44
CA GLY A 50 3.23 2.29 13.29
C GLY A 50 2.86 3.42 12.30
N PRO A 51 3.65 4.51 12.21
CA PRO A 51 4.33 5.21 13.30
C PRO A 51 3.30 5.83 14.25
N GLN A 52 3.44 5.55 15.53
CA GLN A 52 2.58 6.11 16.56
C GLN A 52 3.08 7.50 16.97
N GLY A 53 2.72 8.55 16.23
CA GLY A 53 2.88 9.95 16.62
C GLY A 53 4.21 10.32 17.29
N ALA A 54 4.14 11.20 18.30
CA ALA A 54 5.30 11.63 19.08
C ALA A 54 5.85 10.47 19.93
N LYS A 55 7.12 10.15 19.73
CA LYS A 55 7.85 9.11 20.47
C LYS A 55 8.58 9.75 21.63
N ILE A 56 8.63 9.08 22.77
CA ILE A 56 9.48 9.48 23.89
C ILE A 56 10.84 8.79 23.67
N PRO A 57 11.99 9.50 23.72
CA PRO A 57 13.29 8.86 23.63
C PRO A 57 13.42 7.71 24.65
N GLY A 58 13.90 6.55 24.21
CA GLY A 58 13.95 5.33 25.01
C GLY A 58 12.64 4.53 25.13
N SER A 59 11.53 5.00 24.54
CA SER A 59 10.30 4.21 24.45
C SER A 59 10.45 2.97 23.55
N ALA A 60 9.54 2.01 23.74
CA ALA A 60 9.52 0.83 22.89
C ALA A 60 9.20 1.21 21.43
N PRO A 61 10.00 0.76 20.45
CA PRO A 61 9.70 0.97 19.04
C PRO A 61 8.45 0.18 18.62
N ASP A 62 7.71 0.72 17.66
CA ASP A 62 6.58 0.02 17.06
C ASP A 62 6.99 -1.16 16.16
N ALA A 63 6.03 -2.06 15.91
CA ALA A 63 6.27 -3.29 15.17
C ALA A 63 6.74 -3.02 13.73
N ASN A 64 6.18 -2.00 13.06
CA ASN A 64 6.60 -1.61 11.73
C ASN A 64 8.10 -1.23 11.70
N ALA A 65 8.55 -0.40 12.64
CA ALA A 65 9.95 0.00 12.72
C ALA A 65 10.91 -1.16 13.06
N ILE A 66 10.51 -2.06 13.96
CA ILE A 66 11.30 -3.25 14.30
C ILE A 66 11.56 -4.11 13.07
N ILE A 67 10.56 -4.29 12.22
CA ILE A 67 10.68 -5.13 11.02
C ILE A 67 11.39 -4.36 9.90
N ALA A 68 11.10 -3.07 9.72
CA ALA A 68 11.73 -2.22 8.71
C ALA A 68 13.24 -2.04 8.93
N CYS A 69 13.68 -1.97 10.19
CA CYS A 69 15.08 -1.81 10.60
C CYS A 69 15.75 -3.13 11.01
N ARG A 70 15.19 -4.29 10.66
CA ARG A 70 15.71 -5.59 11.10
C ARG A 70 17.18 -5.76 10.70
N ASN A 71 18.00 -6.26 11.63
CA ASN A 71 19.46 -6.38 11.53
C ASN A 71 20.24 -5.04 11.41
N HIS A 72 19.59 -3.90 11.61
CA HIS A 72 20.19 -2.58 11.52
C HIS A 72 19.91 -1.77 12.78
N PRO A 73 20.67 -2.00 13.88
CA PRO A 73 20.41 -1.36 15.16
C PRO A 73 20.48 0.18 15.09
N GLY A 74 21.32 0.74 14.20
CA GLY A 74 21.38 2.19 13.99
C GLY A 74 20.08 2.79 13.43
N CYS A 75 19.37 2.07 12.54
CA CYS A 75 18.07 2.48 12.01
C CYS A 75 17.02 2.54 13.13
N LEU A 76 17.01 1.52 14.00
CA LEU A 76 16.09 1.44 15.13
C LEU A 76 16.38 2.51 16.18
N SER A 77 17.66 2.73 16.52
CA SER A 77 18.09 3.76 17.45
C SER A 77 17.76 5.16 16.94
N TRP A 78 17.92 5.42 15.63
CA TRP A 78 17.54 6.70 15.02
C TRP A 78 16.02 6.88 15.01
N TYR A 79 15.25 5.82 14.81
CA TYR A 79 13.80 5.89 14.85
C TYR A 79 13.23 6.25 16.24
N VAL A 80 13.85 5.76 17.32
CA VAL A 80 13.38 6.01 18.69
C VAL A 80 13.95 7.31 19.27
N ASN A 81 15.19 7.67 18.95
CA ASN A 81 15.89 8.81 19.56
C ASN A 81 16.12 9.98 18.59
N GLY A 82 15.70 9.84 17.33
CA GLY A 82 15.75 10.90 16.34
C GLY A 82 14.77 12.04 16.64
N PRO A 83 14.94 13.19 15.97
CA PRO A 83 14.11 14.37 16.15
C PRO A 83 12.64 14.17 15.72
#